data_AF-A0AAU3J4E1-F1
#
_entry.id   AF-A0AAU3J4E1-F1
#
_cell.length_a   1.000
_cell.length_b   1.000
_cell.length_c   1.000
_cell.angle_alpha   90.00
_cell.angle_beta   90.00
_cell.angle_gamma   90.00
#
_symmetry.space_group_name_H-M   'P 1'
#
loop_
_entity.id
_entity.type
_entity.pdbx_description
1 polymer ?
#
loop_
_entity_poly.entity_id
_entity_poly.type
_entity_poly.pdbx_seq_one_letter_code
_entity_poly.pdbx_strand_id
1 'polypeptide(L)'
;MISETGTAPTTDEIRRWLTERIAFYIDLPIERIDPDRKLTELGLDSIYVLTMCGDIEDELGVVVDAAMIWDHPTVGSLAGRLAEDVAESR
;
A
#
# COMPACT_ATOMS: atom_id res chain seq x y z
N MET A 1 -3.99 0.52 11.66
CA MET A 1 -4.15 -0.71 12.46
C MET A 1 -5.25 -1.54 11.82
N ILE A 2 -4.84 -2.48 10.94
CA ILE A 2 -5.71 -3.58 10.51
C ILE A 2 -6.13 -4.34 11.78
N SER A 3 -7.44 -4.51 12.00
CA SER A 3 -7.96 -4.98 13.28
C SER A 3 -7.64 -6.48 13.51
N GLU A 4 -7.47 -6.86 14.77
CA GLU A 4 -7.08 -8.20 15.29
C GLU A 4 -8.12 -9.32 15.04
N THR A 5 -8.55 -9.53 13.81
CA THR A 5 -9.23 -10.76 13.39
C THR A 5 -8.21 -11.67 12.72
N GLY A 6 -8.02 -12.90 13.21
CA GLY A 6 -7.02 -13.88 12.74
C GLY A 6 -7.23 -14.43 11.31
N THR A 7 -7.66 -13.57 10.38
CA THR A 7 -7.85 -13.83 8.95
C THR A 7 -6.96 -12.86 8.17
N ALA A 8 -6.36 -13.33 7.08
CA ALA A 8 -5.51 -12.51 6.22
C ALA A 8 -6.23 -11.22 5.81
N PRO A 9 -5.55 -10.05 5.84
CA PRO A 9 -6.14 -8.79 5.42
C PRO A 9 -6.63 -8.89 3.97
N THR A 10 -7.85 -8.44 3.75
CA THR A 10 -8.45 -8.41 2.41
C THR A 10 -7.87 -7.28 1.56
N THR A 11 -8.00 -7.39 0.23
CA THR A 11 -7.57 -6.33 -0.70
C THR A 11 -8.15 -4.95 -0.34
N ASP A 12 -9.39 -4.89 0.16
CA ASP A 12 -10.02 -3.63 0.56
C ASP A 12 -9.38 -3.03 1.81
N GLU A 13 -9.00 -3.87 2.79
CA GLU A 13 -8.29 -3.44 3.99
C GLU A 13 -6.90 -2.91 3.67
N ILE A 14 -6.15 -3.62 2.82
CA ILE A 14 -4.83 -3.19 2.34
C ILE A 14 -4.94 -1.90 1.54
N ARG A 15 -5.93 -1.79 0.65
CA ARG A 15 -6.19 -0.57 -0.13
C ARG A 15 -6.46 0.62 0.79
N ARG A 16 -7.32 0.44 1.79
CA ARG A 16 -7.65 1.49 2.75
C ARG A 16 -6.39 1.92 3.53
N TRP A 17 -5.65 0.95 4.07
CA TRP A 17 -4.42 1.21 4.81
C TRP A 17 -3.37 1.93 3.96
N LEU A 18 -3.16 1.50 2.71
CA LEU A 18 -2.26 2.17 1.78
C LEU A 18 -2.70 3.61 1.53
N THR A 19 -3.99 3.84 1.30
CA THR A 19 -4.55 5.18 1.06
C THR A 19 -4.32 6.09 2.28
N GLU A 20 -4.56 5.60 3.48
CA GLU A 20 -4.29 6.32 4.74
C GLU A 20 -2.80 6.63 4.91
N ARG A 21 -1.93 5.67 4.56
CA ARG A 21 -0.48 5.82 4.64
C ARG A 21 0.07 6.84 3.64
N ILE A 22 -0.43 6.78 2.42
CA ILE A 22 -0.11 7.75 1.36
C ILE A 22 -0.54 9.14 1.78
N ALA A 23 -1.80 9.29 2.20
CA ALA A 23 -2.35 10.54 2.72
C ALA A 23 -1.45 11.16 3.80
N PHE A 24 -0.96 10.32 4.73
CA PHE A 24 -0.02 10.73 5.76
C PHE A 24 1.33 11.20 5.20
N TYR A 25 1.90 10.51 4.21
CA TYR A 25 3.21 10.87 3.64
C TYR A 25 3.20 12.20 2.88
N ILE A 26 2.14 12.47 2.13
CA ILE A 26 2.06 13.66 1.29
C ILE A 26 1.31 14.81 1.98
N ASP A 27 0.95 14.65 3.26
CA ASP A 27 0.17 15.61 4.05
C ASP A 27 -1.12 16.07 3.34
N LEU A 28 -1.83 15.12 2.71
CA LEU A 28 -3.11 15.38 2.06
C LEU A 28 -4.23 14.58 2.74
N PRO A 29 -5.45 15.13 2.78
CA PRO A 29 -6.60 14.39 3.27
C PRO A 29 -6.89 13.18 2.37
N ILE A 30 -7.30 12.06 2.97
CA ILE A 30 -7.63 10.81 2.27
C ILE A 30 -8.65 11.01 1.13
N GLU A 31 -9.56 11.97 1.29
CA GLU A 31 -10.57 12.34 0.28
C GLU A 31 -9.98 12.93 -1.00
N ARG A 32 -8.74 13.43 -0.94
CA ARG A 32 -7.98 13.93 -2.11
C ARG A 32 -7.10 12.85 -2.73
N ILE A 33 -6.97 11.69 -2.09
CA ILE A 33 -6.20 10.57 -2.61
C ILE A 33 -7.08 9.80 -3.57
N ASP A 34 -6.76 9.92 -4.85
CA ASP A 34 -7.44 9.18 -5.89
C ASP A 34 -6.75 7.81 -6.06
N PRO A 35 -7.41 6.69 -5.74
CA PRO A 35 -6.79 5.36 -5.72
C PRO A 35 -6.45 4.85 -7.13
N ASP A 36 -7.02 5.47 -8.16
CA ASP A 36 -6.76 5.20 -9.58
C ASP A 36 -5.67 6.12 -10.15
N ARG A 37 -5.21 7.12 -9.39
CA ARG A 37 -4.05 7.96 -9.77
C ARG A 37 -2.74 7.29 -9.43
N LYS A 38 -1.72 7.66 -10.21
CA LYS A 38 -0.35 7.24 -9.95
C LYS A 38 0.17 7.88 -8.66
N LEU A 39 0.86 7.10 -7.85
CA LEU A 39 1.52 7.57 -6.62
C LEU A 39 2.46 8.76 -6.91
N THR A 40 3.21 8.71 -8.00
CA THR A 40 4.07 9.83 -8.42
C THR A 40 3.31 11.11 -8.76
N GLU A 41 2.10 11.00 -9.30
CA GLU A 41 1.26 12.17 -9.58
C GLU A 41 0.64 12.75 -8.31
N LEU A 42 0.55 11.96 -7.25
CA LEU A 42 0.15 12.42 -5.92
C LEU A 42 1.33 13.08 -5.17
N GLY A 43 2.56 12.98 -5.67
CA GLY A 43 3.75 13.51 -5.01
C GLY A 43 4.52 12.47 -4.18
N LEU A 44 4.29 11.17 -4.42
CA LEU A 44 5.09 10.11 -3.83
C LEU A 44 6.43 9.97 -4.56
N ASP A 45 7.51 10.41 -3.91
CA ASP A 45 8.89 10.27 -4.36
C ASP A 45 9.56 8.96 -3.90
N SER A 46 10.74 8.65 -4.47
CA SER A 46 11.51 7.42 -4.17
C SER A 46 11.77 7.15 -2.68
N ILE A 47 11.90 8.20 -1.85
CA ILE A 47 12.10 8.03 -0.40
C ILE A 47 10.85 7.46 0.24
N TYR A 48 9.67 8.01 -0.09
CA TYR A 48 8.40 7.53 0.43
C TYR A 48 8.07 6.13 -0.09
N VAL A 49 8.47 5.80 -1.32
CA VAL A 49 8.36 4.43 -1.86
C VAL A 49 9.15 3.44 -0.99
N LEU A 50 10.39 3.77 -0.63
CA LEU A 50 11.21 2.91 0.25
C LEU A 50 10.64 2.80 1.66
N THR A 51 10.12 3.89 2.22
CA THR A 51 9.46 3.85 3.54
C THR A 51 8.19 3.00 3.49
N MET A 52 7.39 3.14 2.42
CA MET A 52 6.20 2.35 2.20
C MET A 52 6.52 0.85 2.07
N CYS A 53 7.62 0.50 1.40
CA CYS A 53 8.08 -0.89 1.36
C CYS A 53 8.24 -1.45 2.78
N GLY A 54 9.03 -0.79 3.62
CA GLY A 54 9.27 -1.26 4.99
C GLY A 54 8.00 -1.36 5.83
N ASP A 55 7.07 -0.40 5.69
CA ASP A 55 5.77 -0.46 6.39
C ASP A 55 4.86 -1.60 5.92
N ILE A 56 4.89 -1.90 4.62
CA ILE A 56 4.13 -3.02 4.07
C ILE A 56 4.69 -4.34 4.60
N GLU A 57 6.01 -4.49 4.59
CA GLU A 57 6.68 -5.69 5.08
C GLU A 57 6.43 -5.90 6.59
N ASP A 58 6.43 -4.83 7.37
CA ASP A 58 6.14 -4.86 8.82
C ASP A 58 4.66 -5.18 9.13
N GLU A 59 3.72 -4.57 8.43
CA GLU A 59 2.28 -4.74 8.71
C GLU A 59 1.69 -6.02 8.10
N LEU A 60 2.15 -6.43 6.92
CA LEU A 60 1.60 -7.58 6.18
C LEU A 60 2.48 -8.83 6.24
N GLY A 61 3.77 -8.70 6.60
CA GLY A 61 4.70 -9.82 6.64
C GLY A 61 5.07 -10.40 5.27
N VAL A 62 4.86 -9.63 4.20
CA VAL A 62 5.26 -10.00 2.83
C VAL A 62 6.57 -9.31 2.45
N VAL A 63 7.15 -9.66 1.30
CA VAL A 63 8.33 -8.98 0.76
C VAL A 63 7.88 -8.03 -0.34
N VAL A 64 8.19 -6.74 -0.21
CA VAL A 64 7.83 -5.75 -1.24
C VAL A 64 9.02 -4.85 -1.59
N ASP A 65 9.27 -4.74 -2.90
CA ASP A 65 10.34 -3.90 -3.42
C ASP A 65 9.79 -2.67 -4.14
N ALA A 66 10.60 -1.61 -4.20
CA ALA A 66 10.27 -0.41 -4.95
C ALA A 66 9.90 -0.72 -6.41
N ALA A 67 10.54 -1.71 -7.03
CA ALA A 67 10.22 -2.15 -8.39
C ALA A 67 8.76 -2.59 -8.54
N MET A 68 8.19 -3.27 -7.54
CA MET A 68 6.78 -3.68 -7.54
C MET A 68 5.85 -2.47 -7.43
N ILE A 69 6.20 -1.48 -6.60
CA ILE A 69 5.44 -0.23 -6.50
C ILE A 69 5.49 0.55 -7.82
N TRP A 70 6.62 0.50 -8.54
CA TRP A 70 6.74 1.10 -9.86
C TRP A 70 5.94 0.36 -10.94
N ASP A 71 5.84 -0.97 -10.87
CA ASP A 71 5.01 -1.81 -11.74
C ASP A 71 3.51 -1.63 -11.47
N HIS A 72 3.18 -1.37 -10.20
CA HIS A 72 1.82 -1.14 -9.71
C HIS A 72 1.69 0.27 -9.13
N PRO A 73 1.74 1.33 -9.97
CA PRO A 73 1.81 2.71 -9.50
C PRO A 73 0.50 3.24 -8.92
N THR A 74 -0.52 2.41 -8.75
CA THR A 74 -1.84 2.79 -8.20
C THR A 74 -2.13 2.01 -6.93
N VAL A 75 -2.90 2.61 -6.03
CA VAL A 75 -3.26 1.96 -4.75
C VAL A 75 -4.04 0.67 -5.00
N GLY A 76 -4.94 0.68 -5.99
CA GLY A 76 -5.74 -0.50 -6.35
C GLY A 76 -4.89 -1.68 -6.85
N SER A 77 -3.95 -1.44 -7.77
CA SER A 77 -3.09 -2.50 -8.29
C SER A 77 -2.13 -3.03 -7.23
N LEU A 78 -1.54 -2.14 -6.42
CA LEU A 78 -0.63 -2.54 -5.34
C LEU A 78 -1.36 -3.35 -4.27
N ALA A 79 -2.55 -2.91 -3.84
CA ALA A 79 -3.35 -3.65 -2.86
C ALA A 79 -3.75 -5.04 -3.34
N GLY A 80 -4.10 -5.17 -4.63
CA GLY A 80 -4.38 -6.47 -5.24
C GLY A 80 -3.19 -7.41 -5.15
N ARG A 81 -2.02 -6.93 -5.60
CA ARG A 81 -0.79 -7.73 -5.57
C ARG A 81 -0.38 -8.13 -4.16
N LEU A 82 -0.47 -7.21 -3.19
CA LEU A 82 -0.14 -7.51 -1.79
C LEU A 82 -1.09 -8.53 -1.18
N ALA A 83 -2.39 -8.46 -1.50
CA ALA A 83 -3.37 -9.44 -1.02
C ALA A 83 -3.06 -10.85 -1.55
N GLU A 84 -2.60 -10.96 -2.80
CA GLU A 84 -2.14 -12.23 -3.38
C GLU A 84 -0.89 -12.74 -2.63
N ASP A 85 0.11 -11.88 -2.41
CA ASP A 85 1.37 -12.25 -1.74
C ASP A 85 1.15 -12.74 -0.29
N VAL A 86 0.23 -12.07 0.45
CA VAL A 86 -0.20 -12.48 1.79
C VAL A 86 -0.92 -13.83 1.75
N ALA A 87 -1.73 -14.09 0.72
CA ALA A 87 -2.46 -15.34 0.58
C ALA A 87 -1.52 -16.52 0.19
N GLU A 88 -0.47 -16.26 -0.58
CA GLU A 88 0.53 -17.26 -0.99
C GLU A 88 1.55 -17.57 0.10
N SER A 89 1.86 -16.62 0.97
CA SER A 89 2.82 -16.78 2.07
C SER A 89 2.28 -17.57 3.29
N ARG A 90 1.07 -18.14 3.19
CA ARG A 90 0.37 -18.85 4.28
C ARG A 90 0.29 -20.35 4.04
#